data_AF-A0A536XN21-F1
#
_entry.id   AF-A0A536XN21-F1
#
_cell.length_a   1.000
_cell.length_b   1.000
_cell.length_c   1.000
_cell.angle_alpha   90.00
_cell.angle_beta   90.00
_cell.angle_gamma   90.00
#
_symmetry.space_group_name_H-M   'P 1'
#
loop_
_entity.id
_entity.type
_entity.pdbx_description
1 polymer ?
#
loop_
_entity_poly.entity_id
_entity_poly.type
_entity_poly.pdbx_seq_one_letter_code
_entity_poly.pdbx_strand_id
1 'polypeptide(L)'
;MIIKTHEDVTASVLSEIERAPNPRFREIMSIKDLQRRPVADAEVDVWNTSAEGLYENQDPTQADMNLRGKFKTGPDGRISFRSVKPAGYPIPVNGPVGELLRAQGRHNMRPAHIHFLIYKPGFKTQFSQVYSGDDPNLETDAQFGVTGALIGNYVRHDNEPAPAPDVKGTWYSLDHQFVIEPGEAKLPRPPITGKATGEPPVSVVLERMDLR
;
A
#
# COMPACT_ATOMS: atom_id res chain seq x y z
N MET A 1 -11.31 -16.58 5.61
CA MET A 1 -10.34 -17.21 6.56
C MET A 1 -9.62 -16.06 7.22
N ILE A 2 -9.76 -15.86 8.53
CA ILE A 2 -9.13 -14.71 9.19
C ILE A 2 -7.64 -14.98 9.26
N ILE A 3 -6.86 -14.25 8.45
CA ILE A 3 -5.41 -14.16 8.56
C ILE A 3 -5.10 -13.61 9.96
N LYS A 4 -4.48 -14.43 10.82
CA LYS A 4 -4.20 -14.08 12.23
C LYS A 4 -2.72 -13.94 12.52
N THR A 5 -1.86 -14.47 11.65
CA THR A 5 -0.41 -14.50 11.86
C THR A 5 0.35 -14.09 10.60
N HIS A 6 1.61 -13.70 10.77
CA HIS A 6 2.54 -13.38 9.68
C HIS A 6 2.70 -14.54 8.68
N GLU A 7 2.58 -15.78 9.16
CA GLU A 7 2.71 -16.99 8.36
C GLU A 7 1.51 -17.20 7.44
N ASP A 8 0.29 -16.89 7.91
CA ASP A 8 -0.93 -16.91 7.10
C ASP A 8 -0.89 -15.86 5.97
N VAL A 9 -0.40 -14.65 6.26
CA VAL A 9 -0.16 -13.60 5.25
C VAL A 9 0.82 -14.10 4.20
N THR A 10 1.88 -14.77 4.64
CA THR A 10 2.97 -15.21 3.78
C THR A 10 2.49 -16.23 2.75
N ALA A 11 1.64 -17.20 3.11
CA ALA A 11 1.15 -18.19 2.15
C ALA A 11 0.30 -17.58 1.00
N SER A 12 -0.60 -16.64 1.31
CA SER A 12 -1.41 -15.95 0.29
C SER A 12 -0.62 -14.93 -0.52
N VAL A 13 0.34 -14.23 0.12
CA VAL A 13 1.29 -13.37 -0.58
C VAL A 13 2.17 -14.18 -1.54
N LEU A 14 2.57 -15.40 -1.16
CA LEU A 14 3.36 -16.29 -2.01
C LEU A 14 2.61 -16.70 -3.29
N SER A 15 1.30 -16.93 -3.24
CA SER A 15 0.52 -17.22 -4.46
C SER A 15 0.39 -16.02 -5.42
N GLU A 16 0.35 -14.79 -4.91
CA GLU A 16 0.41 -13.60 -5.77
C GLU A 16 1.81 -13.33 -6.31
N ILE A 17 2.84 -13.63 -5.52
CA ILE A 17 4.25 -13.57 -5.94
C ILE A 17 4.50 -14.43 -7.18
N GLU A 18 3.85 -15.58 -7.31
CA GLU A 18 3.97 -16.45 -8.49
C GLU A 18 3.31 -15.85 -9.75
N ARG A 19 2.29 -15.00 -9.58
CA ARG A 19 1.56 -14.34 -10.68
C ARG A 19 2.21 -13.02 -11.09
N ALA A 20 2.86 -12.33 -10.15
CA ALA A 20 3.49 -11.05 -10.40
C ALA A 20 4.82 -11.21 -11.19
N PRO A 21 5.08 -10.38 -12.21
CA PRO A 21 6.33 -10.45 -12.99
C PRO A 21 7.57 -10.02 -12.19
N ASN A 22 7.38 -9.34 -11.05
CA ASN A 22 8.46 -8.81 -10.20
C ASN A 22 8.15 -9.06 -8.72
N PRO A 23 8.26 -10.31 -8.24
CA PRO A 23 8.08 -10.55 -6.82
C PRO A 23 9.24 -9.95 -6.02
N ARG A 24 9.06 -9.92 -4.69
CA ARG A 24 10.11 -9.83 -3.65
C ARG A 24 10.32 -8.45 -2.98
N PHE A 25 11.10 -8.55 -1.90
CA PHE A 25 10.83 -7.97 -0.60
C PHE A 25 12.11 -7.57 0.17
N ARG A 26 12.10 -6.45 0.92
CA ARG A 26 12.62 -6.27 2.31
C ARG A 26 12.49 -4.80 2.67
N GLU A 27 11.51 -4.47 3.51
CA GLU A 27 11.24 -3.09 3.88
C GLU A 27 11.15 -2.96 5.39
N ILE A 28 12.17 -2.35 5.98
CA ILE A 28 12.17 -2.11 7.42
C ILE A 28 11.59 -0.73 7.65
N MET A 29 10.26 -0.62 7.72
CA MET A 29 9.63 0.62 8.17
C MET A 29 10.12 0.95 9.58
N SER A 30 10.44 2.22 9.83
CA SER A 30 10.71 2.72 11.17
C SER A 30 9.71 3.79 11.58
N ILE A 31 9.22 3.72 12.82
CA ILE A 31 8.36 4.73 13.43
C ILE A 31 9.15 5.45 14.51
N LYS A 32 9.22 6.77 14.40
CA LYS A 32 9.89 7.63 15.37
C LYS A 32 8.96 8.73 15.87
N ASP A 33 9.25 9.26 17.05
CA ASP A 33 8.59 10.46 17.54
C ASP A 33 9.25 11.74 17.01
N LEU A 34 8.70 12.89 17.38
CA LEU A 34 9.22 14.22 17.04
C LEU A 34 10.65 14.47 17.57
N GLN A 35 11.10 13.72 18.59
CA GLN A 35 12.45 13.76 19.13
C GLN A 35 13.38 12.73 18.47
N ARG A 36 12.95 12.10 17.37
CA ARG A 36 13.71 11.09 16.61
C ARG A 36 13.98 9.82 17.42
N ARG A 37 13.24 9.57 18.50
CA ARG A 37 13.34 8.33 19.29
C ARG A 37 12.47 7.26 18.66
N PRO A 38 12.91 5.99 18.65
CA PRO A 38 12.10 4.88 18.15
C PRO A 38 10.83 4.73 18.98
N VAL A 39 9.70 4.45 18.32
CA VAL A 39 8.43 4.17 18.98
C VAL A 39 8.19 2.66 18.97
N ALA A 40 8.39 2.02 20.12
CA ALA A 40 8.11 0.61 20.32
C ALA A 40 6.63 0.34 20.60
N ASP A 41 6.20 -0.91 20.37
CA ASP A 41 4.83 -1.39 20.57
C ASP A 41 3.72 -0.57 19.87
N ALA A 42 4.03 0.13 18.78
CA ALA A 42 3.03 0.70 17.89
C ALA A 42 2.42 -0.40 17.02
N GLU A 43 1.10 -0.43 16.92
CA GLU A 43 0.36 -1.26 15.99
C GLU A 43 0.39 -0.61 14.60
N VAL A 44 0.69 -1.40 13.57
CA VAL A 44 0.80 -0.92 12.19
C VAL A 44 -0.03 -1.81 11.28
N ASP A 45 -1.11 -1.27 10.76
CA ASP A 45 -1.89 -1.91 9.71
C ASP A 45 -1.33 -1.50 8.35
N VAL A 46 -1.18 -2.47 7.45
CA VAL A 46 -0.67 -2.29 6.10
C VAL A 46 -1.64 -2.90 5.10
N TRP A 47 -1.90 -2.22 3.99
CA TRP A 47 -2.65 -2.80 2.86
C TRP A 47 -2.25 -2.15 1.54
N ASN A 48 -2.25 -2.93 0.46
CA ASN A 48 -1.95 -2.46 -0.89
C ASN A 48 -2.65 -3.30 -1.97
N THR A 49 -2.57 -2.83 -3.22
CA THR A 49 -3.04 -3.57 -4.40
C THR A 49 -2.06 -4.65 -4.82
N SER A 50 -2.54 -5.62 -5.61
CA SER A 50 -1.70 -6.59 -6.32
C SER A 50 -0.88 -5.94 -7.43
N ALA A 51 -0.08 -6.75 -8.13
CA ALA A 51 0.67 -6.31 -9.31
C ALA A 51 -0.24 -5.92 -10.50
N GLU A 52 -1.51 -6.28 -10.45
CA GLU A 52 -2.57 -5.93 -11.40
C GLU A 52 -3.36 -4.69 -10.98
N GLY A 53 -3.08 -4.13 -9.79
CA GLY A 53 -3.75 -2.92 -9.31
C GLY A 53 -5.11 -3.17 -8.64
N LEU A 54 -5.39 -4.40 -8.21
CA LEU A 54 -6.66 -4.77 -7.55
C LEU A 54 -6.45 -5.08 -6.07
N TYR A 55 -7.38 -4.62 -5.24
CA TYR A 55 -7.54 -5.12 -3.87
C TYR A 55 -8.32 -6.46 -3.90
N GLU A 56 -8.07 -7.31 -2.91
CA GLU A 56 -8.70 -8.62 -2.73
C GLU A 56 -10.24 -8.61 -2.72
N ASN A 57 -10.85 -7.48 -2.34
CA ASN A 57 -12.29 -7.29 -2.25
C ASN A 57 -12.89 -6.89 -3.62
N GLN A 58 -12.03 -6.61 -4.60
CA GLN A 58 -12.36 -6.35 -6.00
C GLN A 58 -12.06 -7.56 -6.90
N ASP A 59 -11.21 -8.49 -6.45
CA ASP A 59 -10.79 -9.67 -7.21
C ASP A 59 -11.13 -10.97 -6.45
N PRO A 60 -12.15 -11.73 -6.90
CA PRO A 60 -12.55 -12.97 -6.24
C PRO A 60 -11.52 -14.10 -6.36
N THR A 61 -10.50 -13.95 -7.22
CA THR A 61 -9.41 -14.93 -7.35
C THR A 61 -8.35 -14.76 -6.27
N GLN A 62 -8.31 -13.62 -5.59
CA GLN A 62 -7.41 -13.38 -4.47
C GLN A 62 -7.93 -14.03 -3.19
N ALA A 63 -7.00 -14.47 -2.34
CA ALA A 63 -7.34 -14.98 -1.03
C ALA A 63 -8.02 -13.90 -0.15
N ASP A 64 -8.83 -14.35 0.80
CA ASP A 64 -9.43 -13.47 1.78
C ASP A 64 -8.35 -12.74 2.61
N MET A 65 -8.48 -11.41 2.74
CA MET A 65 -7.50 -10.54 3.40
C MET A 65 -6.10 -10.52 2.76
N ASN A 66 -5.96 -10.94 1.50
CA ASN A 66 -4.69 -10.90 0.78
C ASN A 66 -4.10 -9.48 0.73
N LEU A 67 -2.76 -9.38 0.77
CA LEU A 67 -2.00 -8.12 0.77
C LEU A 67 -2.41 -7.14 1.89
N ARG A 68 -2.93 -7.66 3.01
CA ARG A 68 -3.22 -6.92 4.24
C ARG A 68 -2.46 -7.53 5.42
N GLY A 69 -1.94 -6.69 6.31
CA GLY A 69 -1.19 -7.13 7.48
C GLY A 69 -1.38 -6.23 8.69
N LYS A 70 -1.19 -6.81 9.88
CA LYS A 70 -1.11 -6.09 11.15
C LYS A 70 0.20 -6.46 11.84
N PHE A 71 1.00 -5.47 12.17
CA PHE A 71 2.33 -5.64 12.76
C PHE A 71 2.44 -4.84 14.05
N LYS A 72 3.46 -5.16 14.83
CA LYS A 72 3.84 -4.39 16.01
C LYS A 72 5.32 -4.06 15.93
N THR A 73 5.68 -2.80 16.16
CA THR A 73 7.08 -2.37 16.16
C THR A 73 7.88 -3.01 17.29
N GLY A 74 9.09 -3.46 16.99
CA GLY A 74 10.06 -3.88 18.00
C GLY A 74 10.62 -2.73 18.85
N PRO A 75 11.54 -3.02 19.78
CA PRO A 75 12.19 -2.01 20.64
C PRO A 75 12.95 -0.92 19.86
N ASP A 76 13.38 -1.22 18.64
CA ASP A 76 14.04 -0.30 17.71
C ASP A 76 13.04 0.54 16.89
N GLY A 77 11.73 0.39 17.15
CA GLY A 77 10.65 1.09 16.47
C GLY A 77 10.39 0.58 15.05
N ARG A 78 10.81 -0.65 14.73
CA ARG A 78 10.79 -1.18 13.36
C ARG A 78 9.81 -2.35 13.17
N ILE A 79 9.28 -2.47 11.96
CA ILE A 79 8.59 -3.66 11.45
C ILE A 79 9.23 -4.08 10.11
N SER A 80 9.07 -5.35 9.73
CA SER A 80 9.51 -5.89 8.43
C SER A 80 8.56 -7.00 7.99
N PHE A 81 8.08 -6.99 6.74
CA PHE A 81 6.94 -7.87 6.33
C PHE A 81 6.82 -8.25 4.85
N ARG A 82 7.08 -9.50 4.46
CA ARG A 82 6.69 -10.15 3.17
C ARG A 82 5.63 -9.48 2.25
N SER A 83 5.91 -8.92 1.05
CA SER A 83 4.88 -8.42 0.10
C SER A 83 5.34 -8.29 -1.37
N VAL A 84 4.45 -7.84 -2.26
CA VAL A 84 4.65 -7.50 -3.68
C VAL A 84 4.70 -5.98 -3.88
N LYS A 85 5.41 -5.50 -4.91
CA LYS A 85 5.36 -4.10 -5.33
C LYS A 85 3.97 -3.82 -5.95
N PRO A 86 3.16 -2.90 -5.39
CA PRO A 86 1.82 -2.63 -5.92
C PRO A 86 1.88 -1.98 -7.30
N ALA A 87 0.82 -2.14 -8.08
CA ALA A 87 0.59 -1.35 -9.28
C ALA A 87 -0.34 -0.16 -9.00
N GLY A 88 -0.13 0.92 -9.77
CA GLY A 88 -1.08 2.03 -9.85
C GLY A 88 -2.41 1.56 -10.43
N TYR A 89 -3.50 2.25 -10.08
CA TYR A 89 -4.84 1.80 -10.41
C TYR A 89 -5.82 2.96 -10.61
N PRO A 90 -6.83 2.81 -11.48
CA PRO A 90 -7.86 3.81 -11.66
C PRO A 90 -8.87 3.82 -10.51
N ILE A 91 -9.36 5.00 -10.11
CA ILE A 91 -10.56 5.12 -9.28
C ILE A 91 -11.83 4.92 -10.12
N PRO A 92 -12.94 4.44 -9.52
CA PRO A 92 -14.20 4.24 -10.24
C PRO A 92 -14.74 5.53 -10.90
N VAL A 93 -15.24 5.41 -12.14
CA VAL A 93 -15.71 6.55 -12.97
C VAL A 93 -17.16 6.43 -13.43
N ASN A 94 -17.91 5.49 -12.87
CA ASN A 94 -19.32 5.23 -13.15
C ASN A 94 -20.29 6.10 -12.32
N GLY A 95 -19.77 6.96 -11.44
CA GLY A 95 -20.57 7.88 -10.62
C GLY A 95 -20.15 9.35 -10.77
N PRO A 96 -20.65 10.24 -9.89
CA PRO A 96 -20.41 11.69 -9.99
C PRO A 96 -18.93 12.09 -10.05
N VAL A 97 -18.05 11.33 -9.38
CA VAL A 97 -16.59 11.55 -9.46
C VAL A 97 -16.08 11.40 -10.89
N GLY A 98 -16.56 10.39 -11.62
CA GLY A 98 -16.19 10.19 -13.02
C GLY A 98 -16.73 11.28 -13.94
N GLU A 99 -17.92 11.82 -13.69
CA GLU A 99 -18.46 12.96 -14.44
C GLU A 99 -17.59 14.21 -14.24
N LEU A 100 -17.20 14.49 -13.00
CA LEU A 100 -16.31 15.61 -12.67
C LEU A 100 -14.93 15.48 -13.33
N LEU A 101 -14.33 14.28 -13.31
CA LEU A 101 -13.04 14.05 -13.95
C LEU A 101 -13.10 14.27 -15.46
N ARG A 102 -14.16 13.78 -16.12
CA ARG A 102 -14.38 14.00 -17.57
C ARG A 102 -14.56 15.50 -17.88
N ALA A 103 -15.36 16.21 -17.09
CA ALA A 103 -15.56 17.65 -17.26
C ALA A 103 -14.27 18.47 -17.11
N GLN A 104 -13.31 17.97 -16.32
CA GLN A 104 -11.99 18.59 -16.12
C GLN A 104 -10.92 18.10 -17.11
N GLY A 105 -11.24 17.16 -18.01
CA GLY A 105 -10.25 16.53 -18.90
C GLY A 105 -9.16 15.75 -18.15
N ARG A 106 -9.45 15.23 -16.95
CA ARG A 106 -8.49 14.53 -16.08
C ARG A 106 -8.61 13.02 -16.18
N HIS A 107 -7.47 12.34 -16.04
CA HIS A 107 -7.45 10.89 -15.83
C HIS A 107 -7.86 10.52 -14.40
N ASN A 108 -8.17 9.24 -14.19
CA ASN A 108 -8.61 8.68 -12.91
C ASN A 108 -7.56 7.80 -12.21
N MET A 109 -6.32 7.78 -12.70
CA MET A 109 -5.25 6.97 -12.11
C MET A 109 -4.77 7.50 -10.76
N ARG A 110 -4.53 6.57 -9.83
CA ARG A 110 -3.68 6.75 -8.66
C ARG A 110 -2.34 6.03 -8.89
N PRO A 111 -1.21 6.63 -8.50
CA PRO A 111 0.09 5.98 -8.58
C PRO A 111 0.16 4.76 -7.65
N ALA A 112 1.05 3.80 -7.93
CA ALA A 112 1.34 2.66 -7.07
C ALA A 112 1.69 3.11 -5.64
N HIS A 113 1.05 2.52 -4.63
CA HIS A 113 1.30 2.86 -3.23
C HIS A 113 0.91 1.76 -2.25
N ILE A 114 1.47 1.86 -1.04
CA ILE A 114 1.14 1.05 0.13
C ILE A 114 0.51 1.96 1.19
N HIS A 115 -0.60 1.55 1.76
CA HIS A 115 -1.25 2.27 2.86
C HIS A 115 -0.76 1.81 4.22
N PHE A 116 -0.77 2.76 5.17
CA PHE A 116 -0.35 2.55 6.54
C PHE A 116 -1.30 3.24 7.52
N LEU A 117 -1.64 2.51 8.59
CA LEU A 117 -2.31 3.05 9.77
C LEU A 117 -1.44 2.70 10.97
N ILE A 118 -0.92 3.72 11.65
CA ILE A 118 -0.07 3.56 12.83
C ILE A 118 -0.87 4.00 14.05
N TYR A 119 -1.04 3.08 15.00
CA TYR A 119 -1.76 3.30 16.24
C TYR A 119 -0.86 3.01 17.44
N LYS A 120 -0.76 3.98 18.34
CA LYS A 120 -0.05 3.85 19.61
C LYS A 120 -0.69 4.77 20.65
N PRO A 121 -1.20 4.27 21.78
CA PRO A 121 -1.65 5.12 22.87
C PRO A 121 -0.56 6.14 23.27
N GLY A 122 -0.96 7.41 23.40
CA GLY A 122 -0.06 8.54 23.64
C GLY A 122 0.39 9.28 22.37
N PHE A 123 0.07 8.76 21.19
CA PHE A 123 0.32 9.39 19.89
C PHE A 123 -0.99 9.53 19.10
N LYS A 124 -1.07 10.56 18.25
CA LYS A 124 -2.16 10.67 17.27
C LYS A 124 -2.07 9.48 16.32
N THR A 125 -3.22 8.87 15.99
CA THR A 125 -3.25 7.85 14.95
C THR A 125 -2.82 8.46 13.63
N GLN A 126 -1.79 7.89 13.03
CA GLN A 126 -1.31 8.33 11.71
C GLN A 126 -1.93 7.44 10.64
N PHE A 127 -2.60 8.05 9.68
CA PHE A 127 -2.99 7.42 8.42
C PHE A 127 -2.09 7.99 7.34
N SER A 128 -1.45 7.14 6.56
CA SER A 128 -0.55 7.57 5.51
C SER A 128 -0.49 6.56 4.38
N GLN A 129 0.26 6.89 3.35
CA GLN A 129 0.58 6.01 2.23
C GLN A 129 1.97 6.34 1.69
N VAL A 130 2.67 5.34 1.17
CA VAL A 130 4.00 5.48 0.55
C VAL A 130 3.88 5.12 -0.91
N TYR A 131 4.32 6.02 -1.78
CA TYR A 131 4.20 5.90 -3.23
C TYR A 131 5.47 5.34 -3.87
N SER A 132 5.31 4.64 -4.98
CA SER A 132 6.44 4.23 -5.81
C SER A 132 7.02 5.43 -6.55
N GLY A 133 8.30 5.73 -6.31
CA GLY A 133 8.98 6.88 -6.92
C GLY A 133 9.16 6.83 -8.43
N ASP A 134 8.92 5.66 -9.05
CA ASP A 134 8.97 5.44 -10.49
C ASP A 134 7.59 5.36 -11.16
N ASP A 135 6.50 5.65 -10.43
CA ASP A 135 5.16 5.63 -11.02
C ASP A 135 4.92 6.84 -11.95
N PRO A 136 4.38 6.64 -13.16
CA PRO A 136 4.16 7.73 -14.12
C PRO A 136 3.09 8.76 -13.67
N ASN A 137 2.26 8.44 -12.68
CA ASN A 137 1.14 9.29 -12.23
C ASN A 137 1.41 10.03 -10.91
N LEU A 138 2.66 10.13 -10.45
CA LEU A 138 3.00 10.82 -9.19
C LEU A 138 2.52 12.29 -9.17
N GLU A 139 2.79 13.03 -10.25
CA GLU A 139 2.44 14.45 -10.36
C GLU A 139 0.97 14.69 -10.72
N THR A 140 0.22 13.63 -10.99
CA THR A 140 -1.13 13.73 -11.55
C THR A 140 -2.14 12.84 -10.83
N ASP A 141 -1.81 12.34 -9.63
CA ASP A 141 -2.70 11.51 -8.79
C ASP A 141 -4.12 12.09 -8.74
N ALA A 142 -5.09 11.28 -9.13
CA ALA A 142 -6.50 11.66 -9.13
C ALA A 142 -7.01 12.08 -7.74
N GLN A 143 -6.39 11.57 -6.66
CA GLN A 143 -6.72 11.90 -5.28
C GLN A 143 -5.95 13.11 -4.72
N PHE A 144 -4.95 13.63 -5.43
CA PHE A 144 -4.05 14.68 -4.93
C PHE A 144 -3.35 14.31 -3.60
N GLY A 145 -3.08 13.03 -3.38
CA GLY A 145 -2.50 12.55 -2.12
C GLY A 145 -0.97 12.53 -2.11
N VAL A 146 -0.30 12.80 -3.23
CA VAL A 146 1.16 12.69 -3.33
C VAL A 146 1.82 13.92 -2.72
N THR A 147 2.78 13.69 -1.83
CA THR A 147 3.73 14.72 -1.38
C THR A 147 5.13 14.14 -1.39
N GLY A 148 6.16 14.98 -1.53
CA GLY A 148 7.55 14.49 -1.61
C GLY A 148 7.97 13.63 -0.42
N ALA A 149 7.45 13.90 0.78
CA ALA A 149 7.73 13.11 1.98
C ALA A 149 7.12 11.70 1.95
N LEU A 150 6.15 11.44 1.08
CA LEU A 150 5.45 10.17 0.94
C LEU A 150 5.97 9.35 -0.25
N ILE A 151 6.95 9.86 -1.02
CA ILE A 151 7.57 9.10 -2.09
C ILE A 151 8.60 8.15 -1.48
N GLY A 152 8.36 6.85 -1.61
CA GLY A 152 9.23 5.79 -1.13
C GLY A 152 10.42 5.58 -2.06
N ASN A 153 11.59 5.35 -1.48
CA ASN A 153 12.79 4.95 -2.22
C ASN A 153 12.80 3.43 -2.44
N TYR A 154 12.16 2.97 -3.53
CA TYR A 154 12.26 1.59 -3.97
C TYR A 154 13.62 1.35 -4.65
N VAL A 155 14.46 0.54 -4.02
CA VAL A 155 15.74 0.09 -4.56
C VAL A 155 15.55 -1.25 -5.26
N ARG A 156 15.83 -1.28 -6.57
CA ARG A 156 15.81 -2.50 -7.37
C ARG A 156 17.11 -3.27 -7.23
N HIS A 157 17.01 -4.59 -7.09
CA HIS A 157 18.12 -5.52 -6.95
C HIS A 157 17.96 -6.68 -7.95
N ASP A 158 18.85 -6.76 -8.94
CA ASP A 158 18.78 -7.80 -9.98
C ASP A 158 19.73 -8.98 -9.73
N ASN A 159 20.92 -8.72 -9.17
CA ASN A 159 21.99 -9.73 -9.04
C ASN A 159 22.56 -9.84 -7.62
N GLU A 160 21.85 -9.30 -6.62
CA GLU A 160 22.26 -9.38 -5.22
C GLU A 160 21.70 -10.63 -4.53
N PRO A 161 22.36 -11.11 -3.45
CA PRO A 161 21.83 -12.20 -2.64
C PRO A 161 20.39 -11.95 -2.25
N ALA A 162 19.53 -12.92 -2.57
CA ALA A 162 18.13 -12.86 -2.22
C ALA A 162 17.97 -12.76 -0.69
N PRO A 163 17.07 -11.91 -0.17
CA PRO A 163 16.83 -11.79 1.26
C PRO A 163 16.24 -13.05 1.93
N ALA A 164 15.82 -14.03 1.13
CA ALA A 164 15.39 -15.35 1.58
C ALA A 164 15.59 -16.41 0.47
N PRO A 165 15.59 -17.72 0.78
CA PRO A 165 15.82 -18.77 -0.24
C PRO A 165 14.69 -18.95 -1.28
N ASP A 166 13.44 -18.66 -0.90
CA ASP A 166 12.23 -18.76 -1.73
C ASP A 166 12.09 -17.62 -2.75
N VAL A 167 12.85 -16.56 -2.53
CA VAL A 167 12.86 -15.33 -3.31
C VAL A 167 13.76 -15.60 -4.55
N LYS A 168 13.17 -15.67 -5.76
CA LYS A 168 13.84 -15.88 -7.10
C LYS A 168 13.67 -14.69 -8.08
N GLY A 169 14.69 -14.36 -8.91
CA GLY A 169 14.66 -13.21 -9.85
C GLY A 169 15.02 -11.82 -9.27
N THR A 170 14.51 -10.76 -9.91
CA THR A 170 14.65 -9.35 -9.47
C THR A 170 13.84 -9.07 -8.21
N TRP A 171 14.32 -8.18 -7.34
CA TRP A 171 13.64 -7.80 -6.10
C TRP A 171 13.75 -6.34 -5.74
N TYR A 172 12.90 -5.90 -4.82
CA TYR A 172 12.91 -4.53 -4.33
C TYR A 172 13.07 -4.47 -2.81
N SER A 173 13.77 -3.45 -2.34
CA SER A 173 13.74 -2.98 -0.96
C SER A 173 13.24 -1.54 -0.90
N LEU A 174 12.66 -1.14 0.23
CA LEU A 174 12.25 0.22 0.53
C LEU A 174 12.36 0.43 2.04
N ASP A 175 13.10 1.46 2.43
CA ASP A 175 13.14 1.92 3.81
C ASP A 175 12.33 3.21 3.88
N HIS A 176 11.31 3.23 4.73
CA HIS A 176 10.50 4.41 4.97
C HIS A 176 10.36 4.66 6.47
N GLN A 177 10.50 5.93 6.84
CA GLN A 177 10.42 6.34 8.23
C GLN A 177 9.24 7.29 8.44
N PHE A 178 8.30 6.87 9.27
CA PHE A 178 7.24 7.74 9.75
C PHE A 178 7.68 8.48 11.01
N VAL A 179 7.23 9.73 11.11
CA VAL A 179 7.30 10.52 12.33
C VAL A 179 5.87 10.72 12.82
N ILE A 180 5.58 10.29 14.04
CA ILE A 180 4.25 10.42 14.65
C ILE A 180 4.26 11.41 15.81
N GLU A 181 3.16 12.14 15.96
CA GLU A 181 3.03 13.20 16.95
C GLU A 181 2.35 12.70 18.23
N PRO A 182 2.74 13.21 19.41
CA PRO A 182 2.00 12.99 20.64
C PRO A 182 0.54 13.42 20.52
N GLY A 183 -0.38 12.67 21.13
CA GLY A 183 -1.80 13.02 21.15
C GLY A 183 -2.73 11.85 21.48
N GLU A 184 -4.03 12.08 21.29
CA GLU A 184 -5.06 11.08 21.50
C GLU A 184 -5.09 10.09 20.34
N ALA A 185 -4.93 8.80 20.66
CA ALA A 185 -5.02 7.73 19.69
C ALA A 185 -6.49 7.37 19.43
N LYS A 186 -6.93 7.41 18.17
CA LYS A 186 -8.29 7.09 17.76
C LYS A 186 -8.31 6.26 16.49
N LEU A 187 -8.90 5.07 16.54
CA LEU A 187 -9.15 4.27 15.35
C LEU A 187 -10.41 4.77 14.63
N PRO A 188 -10.45 4.73 13.28
CA PRO A 188 -11.63 5.11 12.54
C PRO A 188 -12.69 4.01 12.65
N ARG A 189 -13.96 4.37 12.54
CA ARG A 189 -15.04 3.39 12.39
C ARG A 189 -15.20 3.08 10.90
N PRO A 190 -15.05 1.82 10.46
CA PRO A 190 -15.20 1.46 9.05
C PRO A 190 -16.62 1.79 8.55
N PRO A 191 -16.78 2.52 7.43
CA PRO A 191 -18.10 2.81 6.88
C PRO A 191 -18.71 1.62 6.12
N ILE A 192 -17.90 0.62 5.77
CA ILE A 192 -18.29 -0.57 4.99
C ILE A 192 -17.81 -1.82 5.74
N THR A 193 -18.69 -2.80 5.92
CA THR A 193 -18.44 -4.00 6.74
C THR A 193 -18.50 -5.33 5.97
N GLY A 194 -18.71 -5.30 4.64
CA GLY A 194 -18.88 -6.51 3.81
C GLY A 194 -18.06 -6.50 2.53
N LYS A 195 -17.88 -7.68 1.91
CA LYS A 195 -17.26 -7.85 0.58
C LYS A 195 -18.25 -7.58 -0.55
N ALA A 196 -17.74 -7.12 -1.69
CA ALA A 196 -18.53 -7.02 -2.90
C ALA A 196 -18.94 -8.43 -3.40
N THR A 197 -20.13 -8.53 -3.97
CA THR A 197 -20.63 -9.73 -4.65
C THR A 197 -20.83 -9.39 -6.13
N GLY A 198 -20.24 -10.17 -7.04
CA GLY A 198 -20.39 -9.97 -8.49
C GLY A 198 -19.07 -10.08 -9.24
N GLU A 199 -19.10 -9.76 -10.54
CA GLU A 199 -17.90 -9.70 -11.37
C GLU A 199 -17.02 -8.48 -10.97
N PRO A 200 -15.68 -8.58 -11.13
CA PRO A 200 -14.80 -7.45 -10.95
C PRO A 200 -15.25 -6.26 -11.81
N PRO A 201 -15.13 -5.01 -11.31
CA PRO A 201 -15.47 -3.85 -12.11
C PRO A 201 -14.57 -3.79 -13.35
N VAL A 202 -15.18 -3.48 -14.50
CA VAL A 202 -14.41 -3.19 -15.71
C VAL A 202 -13.59 -1.93 -15.46
N SER A 203 -12.27 -2.07 -15.49
CA SER A 203 -11.35 -0.96 -15.32
C SER A 203 -11.44 -0.04 -16.54
N VAL A 204 -11.93 1.17 -16.33
CA VAL A 204 -11.97 2.24 -17.33
C VAL A 204 -10.92 3.27 -16.96
N VAL A 205 -9.94 3.47 -17.83
CA VAL A 205 -8.95 4.54 -17.68
C VAL A 205 -9.40 5.71 -18.53
N LEU A 206 -9.63 6.86 -17.90
CA LEU A 206 -9.85 8.11 -18.61
C LEU A 206 -8.52 8.66 -19.10
N GLU A 207 -8.46 9.12 -20.34
CA GLU A 207 -7.29 9.84 -20.85
C GLU A 207 -7.29 11.28 -20.37
N ARG A 208 -6.09 11.84 -20.16
CA ARG A 208 -5.93 13.26 -19.93
C ARG A 208 -6.12 13.99 -21.27
N MET A 209 -6.99 14.98 -21.28
CA MET A 209 -7.14 15.87 -22.43
C MET A 209 -6.36 17.15 -22.20
N ASP A 210 -5.57 17.56 -23.19
CA ASP A 210 -5.00 18.91 -23.23
C ASP A 210 -6.14 19.89 -23.51
N LEU A 211 -6.66 20.50 -22.44
CA LEU A 211 -7.58 21.62 -22.55
C LEU A 211 -6.79 22.82 -23.11
N ARG A 212 -6.93 23.05 -24.42
CA ARG A 212 -6.45 24.26 -25.10
C ARG A 212 -7.24 25.49 -24.70
#